data_AF-A0A0L6VJ27-F1
#
_entry.id   AF-A0A0L6VJ27-F1
#
_cell.length_a   1.000
_cell.length_b   1.000
_cell.length_c   1.000
_cell.angle_alpha   90.00
_cell.angle_beta   90.00
_cell.angle_gamma   90.00
#
_symmetry.space_group_name_H-M   'P 1'
#
loop_
_entity.id
_entity.type
_entity.pdbx_description
1 polymer ?
#
loop_
_entity_poly.entity_id
_entity_poly.type
_entity_poly.pdbx_seq_one_letter_code
_entity_poly.pdbx_strand_id
1 'polypeptide(L)'
;MSAQDKFNYYIAQIDKELSKYPALTKLEQRLQVPKAYGVLGLAGLFSMFIFFNIFAGFLTTALGWGLPAYLSIQALESPSTGDDVQWLTYWTVFGFFNIIETFADLILYWFPFYYTFKCVFIVWLMLPQTRGAQTVYHKALKPLVASAASKTSAPPETAPQ
;
A
#
# COMPACT_ATOMS: atom_id res chain seq x y z
N MET A 1 16.09 -18.62 -19.74
CA MET A 1 15.12 -19.00 -18.70
C MET A 1 13.72 -18.91 -19.30
N SER A 2 13.05 -20.05 -19.39
CA SER A 2 11.65 -20.15 -19.83
C SER A 2 10.73 -19.42 -18.83
N ALA A 3 9.57 -18.97 -19.28
CA ALA A 3 8.56 -18.38 -18.40
C ALA A 3 8.16 -19.33 -17.25
N GLN A 4 8.20 -20.65 -17.51
CA GLN A 4 7.96 -21.68 -16.51
C GLN A 4 9.06 -21.71 -15.44
N ASP A 5 10.33 -21.53 -15.82
CA ASP A 5 11.45 -21.50 -14.88
C ASP A 5 11.34 -20.31 -13.93
N LYS A 6 10.96 -19.13 -14.47
CA LYS A 6 10.74 -17.92 -13.65
C LYS A 6 9.55 -18.11 -12.70
N PHE A 7 8.45 -18.67 -13.19
CA PHE A 7 7.28 -18.96 -12.35
C PHE A 7 7.64 -19.90 -11.20
N ASN A 8 8.27 -21.04 -11.50
CA ASN A 8 8.71 -21.99 -10.49
C ASN A 8 9.70 -21.38 -9.48
N TYR A 9 10.57 -20.49 -9.96
CA TYR A 9 11.49 -19.72 -9.10
C TYR A 9 10.73 -18.83 -8.10
N TYR A 10 9.72 -18.06 -8.55
CA TYR A 10 8.92 -17.23 -7.64
C TYR A 10 8.10 -18.06 -6.65
N ILE A 11 7.51 -19.18 -7.10
CA ILE A 11 6.79 -20.10 -6.21
C ILE A 11 7.72 -20.65 -5.13
N ALA A 12 8.92 -21.09 -5.50
CA ALA A 12 9.90 -21.60 -4.53
C ALA A 12 10.35 -20.52 -3.54
N GLN A 13 10.49 -19.27 -3.99
CA GLN A 13 10.85 -18.16 -3.12
C GLN A 13 9.73 -17.83 -2.12
N ILE A 14 8.49 -17.77 -2.59
CA ILE A 14 7.31 -17.55 -1.72
C ILE A 14 7.19 -18.70 -0.71
N ASP A 15 7.36 -19.94 -1.16
CA ASP A 15 7.34 -21.11 -0.29
C ASP A 15 8.43 -21.06 0.80
N LYS A 16 9.64 -20.64 0.43
CA LYS A 16 10.75 -20.45 1.37
C LYS A 16 10.43 -19.39 2.42
N GLU A 17 9.88 -18.25 2.01
CA GLU A 17 9.49 -17.17 2.91
C GLU A 17 8.33 -17.60 3.84
N LEU A 18 7.34 -18.31 3.30
CA LEU A 18 6.21 -18.83 4.08
C LEU A 18 6.62 -19.91 5.08
N SER A 19 7.72 -20.63 4.84
CA SER A 19 8.26 -21.63 5.76
C SER A 19 8.72 -21.04 7.10
N LYS A 20 8.92 -19.72 7.17
CA LYS A 20 9.23 -19.00 8.42
C LYS A 20 8.05 -19.02 9.41
N TYR A 21 6.82 -19.28 8.94
CA TYR A 21 5.61 -19.29 9.76
C TYR A 21 5.19 -20.73 10.11
N PRO A 22 5.40 -21.21 11.36
CA PRO A 22 5.12 -22.59 11.73
C PRO A 22 3.64 -22.98 11.64
N ALA A 23 2.71 -22.01 11.66
CA ALA A 23 1.29 -22.24 11.41
C ALA A 23 1.00 -22.69 9.98
N LEU A 24 1.70 -22.13 8.99
CA LEU A 24 1.53 -22.45 7.57
C LEU A 24 2.14 -23.81 7.23
N THR A 25 3.26 -24.16 7.86
CA THR A 25 3.89 -25.47 7.72
C THR A 25 3.00 -26.59 8.28
N LYS A 26 2.30 -26.35 9.39
CA LYS A 26 1.32 -27.29 9.94
C LYS A 26 0.11 -27.47 9.00
N LEU A 27 -0.34 -26.39 8.37
CA LEU A 27 -1.42 -26.44 7.38
C LEU A 27 -1.00 -27.18 6.11
N GLU A 28 0.23 -26.96 5.62
CA GLU A 28 0.81 -27.68 4.48
C GLU A 28 0.87 -29.19 4.72
N GLN A 29 1.32 -29.61 5.91
CA GLN A 29 1.35 -31.03 6.29
C GLN A 29 -0.04 -31.68 6.32
N ARG A 30 -1.09 -30.91 6.58
CA ARG A 30 -2.48 -31.40 6.61
C ARG A 30 -3.13 -31.40 5.23
N LEU A 31 -2.85 -30.39 4.41
CA LEU A 31 -3.51 -30.18 3.12
C LEU A 31 -2.74 -30.80 1.96
N GLN A 32 -1.49 -31.23 2.14
CA GLN A 32 -0.59 -31.79 1.11
C GLN A 32 -0.42 -30.91 -0.16
N VAL A 33 -0.83 -29.64 -0.10
CA VAL A 33 -0.65 -28.65 -1.16
C VAL A 33 0.44 -27.66 -0.72
N PRO A 34 1.37 -27.27 -1.60
CA PRO A 34 2.37 -26.26 -1.27
C PRO A 34 1.71 -24.95 -0.83
N LYS A 35 2.14 -24.43 0.32
CA LYS A 35 1.61 -23.21 0.95
C LYS A 35 1.64 -21.98 0.03
N ALA A 36 2.59 -21.93 -0.91
CA ALA A 36 2.64 -20.88 -1.93
C ALA A 36 1.35 -20.81 -2.78
N TYR A 37 0.80 -21.95 -3.21
CA TYR A 37 -0.45 -21.97 -3.97
C TYR A 37 -1.65 -21.53 -3.13
N GLY A 38 -1.66 -21.86 -1.83
CA GLY A 38 -2.69 -21.40 -0.90
C GLY A 38 -2.69 -19.87 -0.77
N VAL A 39 -1.52 -19.27 -0.58
CA VAL A 39 -1.38 -17.80 -0.48
C VAL A 39 -1.72 -17.12 -1.79
N LEU A 40 -1.28 -17.65 -2.93
CA LEU A 40 -1.64 -17.10 -4.24
C LEU A 40 -3.12 -17.24 -4.53
N GLY A 41 -3.76 -18.34 -4.13
CA GLY A 41 -5.21 -18.53 -4.23
C GLY A 41 -5.97 -17.52 -3.39
N LEU A 42 -5.54 -17.30 -2.13
CA LEU A 42 -6.14 -16.29 -1.25
C LEU A 42 -5.95 -14.87 -1.78
N ALA A 43 -4.75 -14.54 -2.28
CA ALA A 43 -4.47 -13.25 -2.90
C ALA A 43 -5.32 -13.04 -4.16
N GLY A 44 -5.45 -14.07 -5.01
CA GLY A 44 -6.31 -14.06 -6.18
C GLY A 44 -7.79 -13.86 -5.82
N LEU A 45 -8.29 -14.57 -4.81
CA LEU A 45 -9.66 -14.42 -4.31
C LEU A 45 -9.90 -13.01 -3.73
N PHE A 46 -8.92 -12.47 -2.98
CA PHE A 46 -8.96 -11.12 -2.45
C PHE A 46 -9.02 -10.09 -3.58
N SER A 47 -8.18 -10.22 -4.61
CA SER A 47 -8.22 -9.36 -5.81
C SER A 47 -9.53 -9.50 -6.57
N MET A 48 -10.08 -10.72 -6.66
CA MET A 48 -11.38 -11.00 -7.29
C MET A 48 -12.50 -10.25 -6.57
N PHE A 49 -12.56 -10.31 -5.23
CA PHE A 49 -13.57 -9.60 -4.45
C PHE A 49 -13.48 -8.08 -4.63
N ILE A 50 -12.27 -7.52 -4.67
CA ILE A 50 -12.08 -6.09 -4.96
C ILE A 50 -12.55 -5.75 -6.38
N PHE A 51 -12.24 -6.59 -7.37
CA PHE A 51 -12.61 -6.37 -8.77
C PHE A 51 -14.12 -6.37 -8.98
N PHE A 52 -14.85 -7.30 -8.33
CA PHE A 52 -16.31 -7.36 -8.35
C PHE A 52 -16.99 -6.41 -7.36
N ASN A 53 -16.22 -5.53 -6.69
CA ASN A 53 -16.72 -4.57 -5.71
C ASN A 53 -17.47 -5.22 -4.51
N ILE A 54 -17.12 -6.47 -4.18
CA ILE A 54 -17.66 -7.21 -3.03
C ILE A 54 -16.80 -6.89 -1.81
N PHE A 55 -17.35 -6.14 -0.84
CA PHE A 55 -16.61 -5.65 0.34
C PHE A 55 -15.33 -4.85 0.02
N ALA A 56 -15.20 -4.33 -1.21
CA ALA A 56 -13.95 -3.78 -1.70
C ALA A 56 -13.46 -2.57 -0.87
N GLY A 57 -14.36 -1.69 -0.41
CA GLY A 57 -14.00 -0.59 0.48
C GLY A 57 -13.37 -1.05 1.80
N PHE A 58 -13.95 -2.08 2.44
CA PHE A 58 -13.39 -2.67 3.66
C PHE A 58 -12.05 -3.35 3.40
N LEU A 59 -11.98 -4.21 2.37
CA LEU A 59 -10.77 -4.97 2.04
C LEU A 59 -9.58 -4.06 1.68
N THR A 60 -9.82 -3.03 0.87
CA THR A 60 -8.78 -2.06 0.49
C THR A 60 -8.32 -1.20 1.66
N THR A 61 -9.23 -0.81 2.54
CA THR A 61 -8.89 -0.08 3.77
C THR A 61 -8.10 -0.96 4.73
N ALA A 62 -8.54 -2.19 4.97
CA ALA A 62 -7.83 -3.15 5.81
C ALA A 62 -6.42 -3.45 5.28
N LEU A 63 -6.26 -3.59 3.95
CA LEU A 63 -4.95 -3.74 3.32
C LEU A 63 -4.08 -2.49 3.49
N GLY A 64 -4.63 -1.31 3.20
CA GLY A 64 -3.92 -0.03 3.27
C GLY A 64 -3.47 0.36 4.67
N TRP A 65 -4.14 -0.14 5.71
CA TRP A 65 -3.75 0.07 7.10
C TRP A 65 -2.95 -1.10 7.68
N GLY A 66 -3.43 -2.33 7.53
CA GLY A 66 -2.90 -3.50 8.24
C GLY A 66 -1.51 -3.91 7.78
N LEU A 67 -1.30 -4.03 6.46
CA LEU A 67 -0.02 -4.49 5.92
C LEU A 67 1.12 -3.49 6.20
N PRO A 68 0.96 -2.17 5.97
CA PRO A 68 1.99 -1.19 6.26
C PRO A 68 2.20 -1.02 7.76
N ALA A 69 1.16 -1.17 8.59
CA ALA A 69 1.32 -1.11 10.04
C ALA A 69 2.21 -2.27 10.53
N TYR A 70 1.97 -3.49 10.06
CA TYR A 70 2.81 -4.64 10.40
C TYR A 70 4.27 -4.44 9.94
N LEU A 71 4.47 -4.00 8.70
CA LEU A 71 5.81 -3.75 8.17
C LEU A 71 6.50 -2.55 8.84
N SER A 72 5.75 -1.54 9.27
CA SER A 72 6.28 -0.42 10.05
C SER A 72 6.78 -0.88 11.42
N ILE A 73 6.08 -1.79 12.09
CA ILE A 73 6.55 -2.37 13.36
C ILE A 73 7.87 -3.14 13.15
N GLN A 74 7.95 -3.94 12.08
CA GLN A 74 9.21 -4.62 11.75
C GLN A 74 10.34 -3.64 11.42
N ALA A 75 10.03 -2.53 10.74
CA ALA A 75 11.01 -1.48 10.46
C ALA A 75 11.50 -0.80 11.74
N LEU A 76 10.62 -0.54 12.71
CA LEU A 76 10.98 0.03 14.01
C LEU A 76 11.92 -0.87 14.84
N GLU A 77 11.82 -2.18 14.66
CA GLU A 77 12.72 -3.15 15.31
C GLU A 77 14.05 -3.34 14.55
N SER A 78 14.15 -2.81 13.33
CA SER A 78 15.34 -2.87 12.49
C SER A 78 16.31 -1.72 12.78
N PRO A 79 17.63 -1.93 12.79
CA PRO A 79 18.62 -0.85 12.92
C PRO A 79 18.76 0.03 11.65
N SER A 80 17.99 -0.26 10.59
CA SER A 80 18.02 0.45 9.30
C SER A 80 17.10 1.67 9.30
N THR A 81 17.67 2.87 9.29
CA THR A 81 16.92 4.14 9.22
C THR A 81 16.27 4.42 7.87
N GLY A 82 16.62 3.67 6.82
CA GLY A 82 16.05 3.84 5.48
C GLY A 82 14.60 3.36 5.37
N ASP A 83 14.22 2.37 6.19
CA ASP A 83 12.89 1.77 6.18
C ASP A 83 11.87 2.70 6.86
N ASP A 84 12.27 3.40 7.91
CA ASP A 84 11.44 4.38 8.61
C ASP A 84 10.98 5.52 7.68
N VAL A 85 11.90 6.05 6.86
CA VAL A 85 11.59 7.13 5.92
C VAL A 85 10.57 6.67 4.88
N GLN A 86 10.67 5.43 4.39
CA GLN A 86 9.73 4.87 3.43
C GLN A 86 8.32 4.78 4.02
N TRP A 87 8.18 4.22 5.23
CA TRP A 87 6.87 4.07 5.87
C TRP A 87 6.27 5.42 6.27
N LEU A 88 7.08 6.35 6.80
CA LEU A 88 6.59 7.69 7.13
C LEU A 88 6.10 8.45 5.88
N THR A 89 6.83 8.31 4.77
CA THR A 89 6.41 8.90 3.49
C THR A 89 5.11 8.25 2.99
N TYR A 90 5.00 6.92 3.09
CA TYR A 90 3.78 6.19 2.78
C TYR A 90 2.59 6.74 3.57
N TRP A 91 2.69 6.83 4.90
CA TRP A 91 1.61 7.31 5.76
C TRP A 91 1.22 8.76 5.44
N THR A 92 2.19 9.61 5.11
CA THR A 92 1.93 11.00 4.72
C THR A 92 1.14 11.08 3.41
N VAL A 93 1.56 10.36 2.37
CA VAL A 93 0.87 10.32 1.08
C VAL A 93 -0.51 9.67 1.20
N PHE A 94 -0.58 8.55 1.92
CA PHE A 94 -1.80 7.79 2.14
C PHE A 94 -2.84 8.61 2.91
N GLY A 95 -2.44 9.32 3.97
CA GLY A 95 -3.33 10.20 4.73
C GLY A 95 -3.90 11.33 3.88
N PHE A 96 -3.05 12.00 3.08
CA PHE A 96 -3.51 13.06 2.17
C PHE A 96 -4.50 12.54 1.13
N PHE A 97 -4.24 11.36 0.56
CA PHE A 97 -5.15 10.71 -0.38
C PHE A 97 -6.50 10.36 0.26
N ASN A 98 -6.52 9.82 1.47
CA ASN A 98 -7.77 9.49 2.18
C ASN A 98 -8.62 10.74 2.47
N ILE A 99 -7.99 11.88 2.77
CA ILE A 99 -8.70 13.14 2.96
C ILE A 99 -9.39 13.55 1.65
N ILE A 100 -8.65 13.59 0.53
CA ILE A 100 -9.22 13.92 -0.79
C ILE A 100 -10.36 12.95 -1.14
N GLU A 101 -10.15 11.67 -0.93
CA GLU A 101 -11.14 10.63 -1.18
C GLU A 101 -12.43 10.87 -0.39
N THR A 102 -12.33 11.27 0.88
CA THR A 102 -13.51 11.56 1.71
C THR A 102 -14.39 12.66 1.10
N PHE A 103 -13.78 13.68 0.48
CA PHE A 103 -14.51 14.75 -0.22
C PHE A 103 -15.02 14.32 -1.60
N ALA A 104 -14.35 13.36 -2.24
CA ALA A 104 -14.69 12.87 -3.57
C ALA A 104 -15.63 11.65 -3.56
N ASP A 105 -15.99 11.11 -2.38
CA ASP A 105 -16.69 9.83 -2.21
C ASP A 105 -17.96 9.72 -3.07
N LEU A 106 -18.77 10.77 -3.15
CA LEU A 106 -19.99 10.81 -3.96
C LEU A 106 -19.71 10.66 -5.47
N ILE A 107 -18.62 11.24 -5.96
CA ILE A 107 -18.20 11.17 -7.36
C ILE A 107 -17.56 9.80 -7.64
N LEU A 108 -16.79 9.29 -6.68
CA LEU A 108 -16.05 8.03 -6.79
C LEU A 108 -16.97 6.81 -6.75
N TYR A 109 -18.10 6.88 -6.02
CA TYR A 109 -19.12 5.83 -6.03
C TYR A 109 -19.70 5.58 -7.42
N TRP A 110 -19.82 6.63 -8.24
CA TRP A 110 -20.31 6.50 -9.61
C TRP A 110 -19.25 5.92 -10.57
N PHE A 111 -17.97 5.96 -10.21
CA PHE A 111 -16.87 5.49 -11.05
C PHE A 111 -16.65 3.97 -10.90
N PRO A 112 -16.85 3.17 -11.97
CA PRO A 112 -16.63 1.73 -11.90
C PRO A 112 -15.14 1.39 -11.68
N PHE A 113 -14.87 0.30 -10.95
CA PHE A 113 -13.50 -0.17 -10.61
C PHE A 113 -12.66 0.77 -9.74
N TYR A 114 -13.25 1.80 -9.13
CA TYR A 114 -12.53 2.73 -8.26
C TYR A 114 -11.68 2.02 -7.20
N TYR A 115 -12.27 1.09 -6.43
CA TYR A 115 -11.55 0.35 -5.39
C TYR A 115 -10.42 -0.54 -5.93
N THR A 116 -10.53 -1.02 -7.17
CA THR A 116 -9.44 -1.73 -7.84
C THR A 116 -8.26 -0.80 -8.08
N PHE A 117 -8.50 0.38 -8.65
CA PHE A 117 -7.45 1.39 -8.84
C PHE A 117 -6.86 1.86 -7.52
N LYS A 118 -7.70 2.10 -6.51
CA LYS A 118 -7.25 2.43 -5.15
C LYS A 118 -6.34 1.35 -4.59
N CYS A 119 -6.71 0.07 -4.73
CA CYS A 119 -5.89 -1.04 -4.27
C CYS A 119 -4.53 -1.06 -4.96
N VAL A 120 -4.51 -0.93 -6.28
CA VAL A 120 -3.25 -0.90 -7.07
C VAL A 120 -2.38 0.28 -6.64
N PHE A 121 -2.98 1.46 -6.46
CA PHE A 121 -2.28 2.65 -6.00
C PHE A 121 -1.66 2.44 -4.62
N ILE A 122 -2.42 1.92 -3.66
CA ILE A 122 -1.95 1.60 -2.32
C ILE A 122 -0.77 0.62 -2.36
N VAL A 123 -0.89 -0.49 -3.09
CA VAL A 123 0.18 -1.48 -3.24
C VAL A 123 1.43 -0.86 -3.89
N TRP A 124 1.24 0.02 -4.88
CA TRP A 124 2.34 0.73 -5.52
C TRP A 124 3.07 1.70 -4.57
N LEU A 125 2.35 2.34 -3.64
CA LEU A 125 2.98 3.18 -2.61
C LEU A 125 3.81 2.35 -1.61
N MET A 126 3.35 1.13 -1.27
CA MET A 126 4.02 0.22 -0.35
C MET A 126 5.32 -0.36 -0.92
N LEU A 127 5.40 -0.56 -2.23
CA LEU A 127 6.52 -1.22 -2.89
C LEU A 127 7.82 -0.37 -2.78
N PRO A 128 8.85 -0.82 -2.02
CA PRO A 128 10.09 -0.08 -1.89
C PRO A 128 10.92 -0.08 -3.18
N GLN A 129 10.71 -1.07 -4.05
CA GLN A 129 11.36 -1.21 -5.36
C GLN A 129 10.99 -0.07 -6.32
N THR A 130 9.72 0.37 -6.30
CA THR A 130 9.22 1.44 -7.18
C THR A 130 9.34 2.83 -6.56
N ARG A 131 9.62 2.93 -5.25
CA ARG A 131 9.67 4.19 -4.48
C ARG A 131 8.46 5.09 -4.78
N GLY A 132 7.28 4.48 -4.88
CA GLY A 132 6.05 5.17 -5.29
C GLY A 132 5.69 6.31 -4.35
N ALA A 133 5.73 6.05 -3.04
CA ALA A 133 5.47 7.06 -2.01
C ALA A 133 6.41 8.28 -2.11
N GLN A 134 7.72 8.07 -2.26
CA GLN A 134 8.69 9.16 -2.42
C GLN A 134 8.44 9.98 -3.68
N THR A 135 8.06 9.32 -4.78
CA THR A 135 7.73 10.00 -6.04
C THR A 135 6.55 10.94 -5.86
N VAL A 136 5.47 10.48 -5.22
CA VAL A 136 4.27 11.30 -4.97
C VAL A 136 4.60 12.43 -3.99
N TYR A 137 5.36 12.14 -2.93
CA TYR A 137 5.76 13.15 -1.96
C TYR A 137 6.56 14.29 -2.60
N HIS A 138 7.59 13.98 -3.39
CA HIS A 138 8.43 15.01 -4.00
C HIS A 138 7.75 15.77 -5.13
N LYS A 139 6.89 15.11 -5.92
CA LYS A 139 6.24 15.74 -7.08
C LYS A 139 4.95 16.49 -6.73
N ALA A 140 4.19 16.01 -5.75
CA ALA A 140 2.87 16.57 -5.43
C ALA A 140 2.83 17.24 -4.06
N LEU A 141 3.15 16.52 -2.97
CA LEU A 141 2.97 17.08 -1.63
C LEU A 141 3.96 18.19 -1.30
N LYS A 142 5.26 18.01 -1.60
CA LYS A 142 6.31 19.00 -1.31
C LYS A 142 6.00 20.39 -1.91
N PRO A 143 5.64 20.54 -3.21
CA PRO A 143 5.30 21.86 -3.75
C PRO A 143 3.99 22.42 -3.21
N LEU A 144 2.99 21.58 -2.92
CA LEU A 144 1.72 22.03 -2.32
C LEU A 144 1.94 22.66 -0.94
N VAL A 145 2.72 22.00 -0.08
CA VAL A 145 3.04 22.50 1.26
C VAL A 145 3.90 23.76 1.18
N ALA A 146 4.92 23.78 0.31
CA ALA A 146 5.76 24.97 0.12
C ALA A 146 4.95 26.18 -0.36
N SER A 147 4.00 25.96 -1.28
CA SER A 147 3.10 27.01 -1.77
C SER A 147 2.15 27.50 -0.69
N ALA A 148 1.60 26.60 0.13
CA ALA A 148 0.75 26.97 1.26
C ALA A 148 1.50 27.79 2.31
N ALA A 149 2.72 27.38 2.68
CA ALA A 149 3.55 28.10 3.64
C ALA A 149 3.92 29.52 3.16
N SER A 150 4.18 29.70 1.86
CA SER A 150 4.46 31.02 1.29
C SER A 150 3.27 32.00 1.43
N LYS A 151 2.03 31.51 1.27
CA LYS A 151 0.81 32.32 1.41
C LYS A 151 0.56 32.78 2.85
N THR A 152 1.03 32.02 3.83
CA THR A 152 0.88 32.38 5.26
C THR A 152 1.90 33.43 5.72
N SER A 153 3.00 33.62 5.00
CA SER A 153 4.05 34.59 5.34
C SER A 153 3.84 36.01 4.80
N ALA A 154 2.70 36.32 4.19
CA ALA A 154 2.33 37.70 3.85
C ALA A 154 2.06 38.49 5.15
N PRO A 155 2.80 39.58 5.44
CA PRO A 155 2.54 40.42 6.61
C PRO A 155 1.12 41.01 6.56
N PRO A 156 0.48 41.32 7.71
CA PRO A 156 -0.78 42.03 7.70
C PRO A 156 -0.58 43.37 7.01
N GLU A 157 -1.36 43.60 5.96
CA GLU A 157 -1.48 44.87 5.25
C GLU A 157 -1.69 45.98 6.28
N THR A 158 -0.78 46.94 6.32
CA THR A 158 -0.85 48.10 7.21
C THR A 158 -2.08 48.89 6.79
N ALA A 159 -3.09 48.93 7.67
CA ALA A 159 -4.31 49.69 7.44
C ALA A 159 -3.97 51.16 7.13
N PRO A 160 -4.62 51.78 6.12
CA PRO A 160 -4.40 53.19 5.82
C PRO A 160 -4.91 54.05 7.00
N GLN A 161 -4.05 54.98 7.45
CA GLN A 161 -4.36 56.00 8.45
C GLN A 161 -5.37 57.02 7.90
#